data_AF-A0A968NQ88-F1
#
_entry.id   AF-A0A968NQ88-F1
#
_cell.length_a   1.000
_cell.length_b   1.000
_cell.length_c   1.000
_cell.angle_alpha   90.00
_cell.angle_beta   90.00
_cell.angle_gamma   90.00
#
_symmetry.space_group_name_H-M   'P 1'
#
loop_
_entity.id
_entity.type
_entity.pdbx_description
1 polymer ?
#
loop_
_entity_poly.entity_id
_entity_poly.type
_entity_poly.pdbx_seq_one_letter_code
_entity_poly.pdbx_strand_id
1 'polypeptide(L)' 'MSDEDLIVKLADGSELVISAVDNFDIEVARTCQNEKLMTLLDDRAKQTQTIPMDEVKRRLGLSD' A
#
# COMPACT_ATOMS: atom_id res chain seq x y z
N MET A 1 16.57 -20.99 1.06
CA MET A 1 17.60 -20.37 0.20
C MET A 1 17.30 -18.89 0.26
N SER A 2 18.25 -18.06 0.65
CA SER A 2 18.01 -16.63 0.93
C SER A 2 17.67 -15.89 -0.36
N ASP A 3 16.50 -15.26 -0.40
CA ASP A 3 16.22 -14.23 -1.40
C ASP A 3 17.04 -12.99 -1.03
N GLU A 4 18.04 -12.69 -1.85
CA GLU A 4 19.01 -11.63 -1.59
C GLU A 4 18.44 -10.30 -2.10
N ASP A 5 18.28 -9.32 -1.19
CA ASP A 5 17.86 -7.97 -1.54
C ASP A 5 18.93 -7.27 -2.38
N LEU A 6 18.53 -6.72 -3.53
CA LEU A 6 19.39 -5.97 -4.44
C LEU A 6 19.29 -4.48 -4.15
N ILE A 7 20.41 -3.84 -3.79
CA ILE A 7 20.48 -2.38 -3.68
C ILE A 7 20.91 -1.81 -5.03
N VAL A 8 20.03 -1.01 -5.64
CA VAL A 8 20.28 -0.28 -6.89
C VAL A 8 20.63 1.16 -6.57
N LYS A 9 21.82 1.59 -6.99
CA LYS A 9 22.24 2.99 -6.95
C LYS A 9 21.94 3.67 -8.28
N LEU A 10 21.15 4.74 -8.23
CA LEU A 10 20.86 5.59 -9.38
C LEU A 10 21.97 6.62 -9.58
N ALA A 11 22.05 7.18 -10.79
CA ALA A 11 23.09 8.13 -11.17
C ALA A 11 23.04 9.45 -10.37
N ASP A 12 21.89 9.76 -9.78
CA ASP A 12 21.68 10.91 -8.89
C ASP A 12 22.07 10.63 -7.42
N GLY A 13 22.54 9.41 -7.13
CA GLY A 13 22.94 8.98 -5.79
C GLY A 13 21.80 8.45 -4.92
N SER A 14 20.57 8.39 -5.43
CA SER A 14 19.47 7.74 -4.73
C SER A 14 19.60 6.21 -4.76
N GLU A 15 19.11 5.55 -3.71
CA GLU A 15 19.17 4.10 -3.53
C GLU A 15 17.76 3.51 -3.55
N LEU A 16 17.59 2.41 -4.29
CA LEU A 16 16.36 1.62 -4.35
C LEU A 16 16.68 0.19 -3.90
N VAL A 17 15.78 -0.44 -3.16
CA VAL A 17 15.89 -1.86 -2.79
C VAL A 17 14.92 -2.65 -3.66
N ILE A 18 15.43 -3.69 -4.33
CA ILE A 18 14.65 -4.66 -5.08
C ILE A 18 14.67 -5.97 -4.30
N SER A 19 13.50 -6.36 -3.79
CA SER A 19 13.30 -7.62 -3.08
C SER A 19 12.48 -8.58 -3.93
N ALA A 20 12.75 -9.88 -3.81
CA ALA A 20 11.89 -10.90 -4.41
C ALA A 20 10.47 -10.84 -3.79
N VAL A 21 9.45 -11.14 -4.60
CA VAL A 21 8.03 -11.04 -4.23
C VAL A 21 7.66 -11.88 -3.00
N ASP A 22 8.46 -12.90 -2.66
CA ASP A 22 8.33 -13.70 -1.44
C ASP A 22 8.56 -12.91 -0.13
N ASN A 23 9.06 -11.66 -0.21
CA ASN A 23 9.18 -10.78 0.95
C ASN A 23 7.89 -9.98 1.26
N PHE A 24 6.85 -10.10 0.43
CA PHE A 24 5.57 -9.41 0.67
C PHE A 24 4.96 -9.78 2.02
N ASP A 25 5.09 -11.03 2.46
CA ASP A 25 4.61 -11.46 3.78
C ASP A 25 5.31 -10.71 4.92
N ILE A 26 6.60 -10.38 4.76
CA ILE A 26 7.36 -9.58 5.72
C ILE A 26 6.92 -8.13 5.69
N GLU A 27 6.65 -7.56 4.51
CA GLU A 27 6.12 -6.20 4.37
C GLU A 27 4.71 -6.06 4.96
N VAL A 28 3.85 -7.06 4.74
CA VAL A 28 2.53 -7.16 5.38
C VAL A 28 2.69 -7.24 6.88
N ALA A 29 3.55 -8.13 7.39
CA ALA A 29 3.79 -8.27 8.83
C ALA A 29 4.29 -6.96 9.46
N ARG A 30 5.19 -6.23 8.79
CA ARG A 30 5.67 -4.91 9.23
C ARG A 30 4.57 -3.86 9.16
N THR A 31 3.78 -3.82 8.09
CA THR A 31 2.69 -2.87 7.90
C THR A 31 1.60 -3.03 8.94
N CYS A 32 1.28 -4.27 9.31
CA CYS A 32 0.33 -4.61 10.37
C CYS A 32 0.75 -4.12 11.77
N GLN A 33 2.03 -3.77 11.99
CA GLN A 33 2.49 -3.19 13.24
C GLN A 33 2.14 -1.69 13.38
N ASN A 34 1.66 -1.05 12.31
CA ASN A 34 1.27 0.35 12.36
C ASN A 34 -0.12 0.50 13.00
N GLU A 35 -0.17 0.78 14.30
CA GLU A 35 -1.42 0.89 15.07
C GLU A 35 -2.40 1.92 14.49
N LYS A 36 -1.89 3.06 14.00
CA LYS A 36 -2.72 4.11 13.39
C LYS A 36 -3.38 3.60 12.12
N LEU A 37 -2.64 2.90 11.27
CA LEU A 37 -3.18 2.27 10.07
C LEU A 37 -4.20 1.18 10.43
N MET A 38 -3.87 0.29 11.36
CA MET A 38 -4.77 -0.81 11.73
C MET A 38 -6.08 -0.32 12.35
N THR A 39 -6.02 0.74 13.17
CA THR A 39 -7.23 1.39 13.70
C THR A 39 -8.08 1.97 12.57
N LEU A 40 -7.47 2.68 11.63
CA LEU A 40 -8.18 3.21 10.46
C LEU A 40 -8.84 2.08 9.65
N LEU A 41 -8.13 0.97 9.43
CA LEU A 41 -8.66 -0.16 8.67
C LEU A 41 -9.82 -0.85 9.39
N ASP A 42 -9.75 -1.02 10.70
CA ASP A 42 -10.84 -1.57 11.52
C ASP A 42 -12.10 -0.69 11.46
N ASP A 43 -11.93 0.63 11.58
CA ASP A 43 -13.03 1.59 11.42
C ASP A 43 -13.68 1.49 10.03
N ARG A 44 -12.86 1.36 8.97
CA ARG A 44 -13.36 1.23 7.59
C ARG A 44 -14.02 -0.12 7.32
N ALA A 45 -13.53 -1.22 7.91
CA ALA A 45 -14.12 -2.54 7.76
C ALA A 45 -15.55 -2.60 8.34
N LYS A 46 -15.84 -1.77 9.35
CA LYS A 46 -17.17 -1.64 9.97
C LYS A 46 -18.11 -0.71 9.20
N GLN A 47 -17.59 0.09 8.27
CA GLN A 47 -18.43 0.99 7.46
C GLN A 47 -19.16 0.20 6.37
N THR A 48 -20.49 0.18 6.44
CA THR A 48 -21.36 -0.43 5.43
C THR A 48 -21.88 0.57 4.40
N GLN A 49 -21.65 1.87 4.64
CA GLN A 49 -22.12 2.92 3.76
C GLN A 49 -21.33 2.90 2.45
N THR A 50 -22.04 2.76 1.34
CA THR A 50 -21.48 2.84 -0.01
C THR A 50 -22.06 4.05 -0.73
N ILE A 51 -21.37 4.49 -1.77
CA ILE A 51 -21.87 5.52 -2.70
C ILE A 51 -21.95 4.94 -4.11
N PRO A 52 -22.90 5.39 -4.95
CA PRO A 52 -22.98 4.96 -6.35
C PRO A 52 -21.70 5.26 -7.12
N MET A 53 -21.39 4.45 -8.14
CA MET A 53 -20.20 4.65 -8.97
C MET A 53 -20.16 6.04 -9.62
N ASP A 54 -21.31 6.57 -10.04
CA ASP A 54 -21.39 7.91 -10.65
C ASP A 54 -21.05 9.02 -9.63
N GLU A 55 -21.40 8.83 -8.36
CA GLU A 55 -20.99 9.71 -7.26
C GLU A 55 -19.47 9.68 -7.07
N VAL A 56 -18.86 8.49 -7.14
CA VAL A 56 -17.41 8.31 -7.05
C VAL A 56 -16.71 9.07 -8.18
N LYS A 57 -17.15 8.85 -9.44
CA LYS A 57 -16.59 9.54 -10.61
C LYS A 57 -16.66 11.05 -10.46
N ARG A 58 -17.78 11.59 -9.96
CA ARG A 58 -17.95 13.03 -9.77
C ARG A 58 -16.99 13.60 -8.73
N ARG A 59 -16.82 12.91 -7.59
CA ARG A 59 -15.89 13.33 -6.53
C ARG A 59 -14.43 13.28 -6.96
N LEU A 60 -14.09 12.38 -7.88
CA LEU A 60 -12.74 12.24 -8.42
C LEU A 60 -12.47 13.15 -9.64
N GLY A 61 -13.45 13.95 -10.09
CA GLY A 61 -13.30 14.78 -11.29
C GLY A 61 -13.24 13.98 -12.60
N LEU A 62 -13.80 12.77 -12.59
CA LEU A 62 -13.84 11.83 -13.73
C LEU A 62 -15.21 11.79 -14.40
N SER A 63 -16.03 12.83 -14.21
CA SER A 63 -17.34 12.94 -14.86
C SER A 63 -17.21 13.90 -16.03
N ASP A 64 -17.62 13.43 -17.21
CA ASP A 64 -17.81 14.26 -18.40
C ASP A 64 -18.94 15.29 -18.21
#